data_AF-A0A3A0CF79-F1
#
_entry.id   AF-A0A3A0CF79-F1
#
_cell.length_a   1.000
_cell.length_b   1.000
_cell.length_c   1.000
_cell.angle_alpha   90.00
_cell.angle_beta   90.00
_cell.angle_gamma   90.00
#
_symmetry.space_group_name_H-M   'P 1'
#
loop_
_entity.id
_entity.type
_entity.pdbx_description
1 polymer ?
#
loop_
_entity_poly.entity_id
_entity_poly.type
_entity_poly.pdbx_seq_one_letter_code
_entity_poly.pdbx_strand_id
1 'polypeptide(L)'
;MRLLFLIAFAACCAAAMLAWHSTAPLAQVKLANAERELVAGLARKDSVPLKAELGEAWSKAQCLTVEVFKDDQSTGKVDLRALFDGSNLYVLAQWADTTRSDTKKAWEFKDGKWTRQKGDEDRLAMAWGKSSGAFSEKGCLGACHTGDQPKMKCPEESGVVDLWHWKAARGGQAGWCDDQVIHSEKRGDDKGQSAYRANVSAADANLPGWRWSDKADRTGVLSEDNVVAIDGDYKPAEGDVLPSHVLRTPDGSRADVRACASYADGKWTVLLVRADGTTHDDDFRLGVGRFPFAVALFDNTGAVTGDEHAKSKLCWLVIPK
;
A
#
# COMPACT_ATOMS: atom_id res chain seq x y z
N MET A 1 14.73 22.77 -80.20
CA MET A 1 13.32 22.46 -79.93
C MET A 1 13.29 21.11 -79.21
N ARG A 2 12.56 21.02 -78.09
CA ARG A 2 12.71 20.06 -76.98
C ARG A 2 12.75 18.58 -77.40
N LEU A 3 13.64 17.81 -76.77
CA LEU A 3 13.45 16.38 -76.53
C LEU A 3 13.78 16.08 -75.06
N LEU A 4 12.88 15.37 -74.37
CA LEU A 4 13.04 14.97 -72.97
C LEU A 4 13.21 13.44 -72.90
N PHE A 5 14.29 13.04 -72.20
CA PHE A 5 14.42 12.00 -71.17
C PHE A 5 14.25 10.50 -71.51
N LEU A 6 15.31 9.73 -71.18
CA LEU A 6 15.20 8.53 -70.34
C LEU A 6 16.56 8.14 -69.67
N ILE A 7 16.53 8.16 -68.34
CA ILE A 7 17.05 7.18 -67.33
C ILE A 7 18.56 6.85 -67.15
N ALA A 8 18.91 6.95 -65.86
CA ALA A 8 19.93 6.28 -65.03
C ALA A 8 21.41 6.68 -65.12
N PHE A 9 21.92 7.22 -64.00
CA PHE A 9 23.32 7.09 -63.61
C PHE A 9 23.44 6.80 -62.12
N ALA A 10 24.09 5.68 -61.81
CA ALA A 10 24.74 5.42 -60.53
C ALA A 10 26.05 6.23 -60.49
N ALA A 11 26.37 6.82 -59.34
CA ALA A 11 27.70 7.40 -59.10
C ALA A 11 28.12 7.15 -57.66
N CYS A 12 29.09 6.24 -57.50
CA CYS A 12 29.96 6.17 -56.33
C CYS A 12 30.84 7.42 -56.28
N CYS A 13 30.82 8.16 -55.18
CA CYS A 13 31.90 9.07 -54.82
C CYS A 13 32.29 8.85 -53.37
N ALA A 14 33.55 8.45 -53.17
CA ALA A 14 34.22 8.42 -51.90
C ALA A 14 34.34 9.84 -51.33
N ALA A 15 33.99 10.01 -50.06
CA ALA A 15 34.24 11.24 -49.31
C ALA A 15 35.13 10.93 -48.10
N ALA A 16 36.08 11.84 -47.90
CA ALA A 16 37.26 11.73 -47.06
C ALA A 16 36.96 11.54 -45.57
N MET A 17 37.82 10.73 -44.93
CA MET A 17 37.95 10.68 -43.47
C MET A 17 38.55 11.99 -42.96
N LEU A 18 37.76 12.76 -42.22
CA LEU A 18 38.24 13.80 -41.32
C LEU A 18 38.08 13.28 -39.89
N ALA A 19 39.20 12.88 -39.29
CA ALA A 19 39.27 12.44 -37.91
C ALA A 19 39.12 13.65 -36.98
N TRP A 20 37.91 13.87 -36.46
CA TRP A 20 37.71 14.76 -35.33
C TRP A 20 38.07 14.01 -34.04
N HIS A 21 39.27 14.28 -33.52
CA HIS A 21 39.66 13.88 -32.17
C HIS A 21 38.98 14.81 -31.17
N SER A 22 37.74 14.48 -30.80
CA SER A 22 37.08 15.06 -29.63
C SER A 22 37.68 14.44 -28.37
N THR A 23 38.75 15.04 -27.84
CA THR A 23 39.19 14.81 -26.46
C THR A 23 38.33 15.64 -25.50
N ALA A 24 37.02 15.43 -25.51
CA ALA A 24 36.21 15.75 -24.35
C ALA A 24 36.29 14.54 -23.42
N PRO A 25 36.70 14.67 -22.16
CA PRO A 25 36.51 13.58 -21.22
C PRO A 25 35.02 13.29 -21.21
N LEU A 26 34.64 12.05 -21.54
CA LEU A 26 33.33 11.53 -21.21
C LEU A 26 33.21 11.75 -19.70
N ALA A 27 32.48 12.79 -19.31
CA ALA A 27 32.01 12.91 -17.97
C ALA A 27 31.17 11.66 -17.75
N GLN A 28 31.75 10.66 -17.08
CA GLN A 28 30.96 9.70 -16.33
C GLN A 28 30.14 10.56 -15.39
N VAL A 29 28.91 10.88 -15.80
CA VAL A 29 27.87 11.25 -14.87
C VAL A 29 27.79 10.05 -13.95
N LYS A 30 28.47 10.13 -12.80
CA LYS A 30 28.03 9.39 -11.63
C LYS A 30 26.57 9.80 -11.52
N LEU A 31 25.67 8.90 -11.89
CA LEU A 31 24.31 8.93 -11.36
C LEU A 31 24.53 8.93 -9.85
N ALA A 32 24.56 10.11 -9.24
CA ALA A 32 24.33 10.22 -7.82
C ALA A 32 23.04 9.45 -7.58
N ASN A 33 23.03 8.57 -6.59
CA ASN A 33 21.78 8.03 -6.07
C ASN A 33 20.94 9.25 -5.72
N ALA A 34 20.06 9.69 -6.61
CA ALA A 34 19.04 10.66 -6.27
C ALA A 34 18.29 9.99 -5.12
N GLU A 35 18.39 10.57 -3.94
CA GLU A 35 17.68 10.05 -2.78
C GLU A 35 16.20 9.94 -3.18
N ARG A 36 15.56 8.81 -2.83
CA ARG A 36 14.16 8.54 -3.18
C ARG A 36 13.26 9.40 -2.30
N GLU A 37 13.15 10.67 -2.63
CA GLU A 37 12.45 11.67 -1.82
C GLU A 37 11.02 11.89 -2.32
N LEU A 38 10.06 11.69 -1.42
CA LEU A 38 8.67 12.07 -1.58
C LEU A 38 8.51 13.46 -0.95
N VAL A 39 8.51 14.50 -1.76
CA VAL A 39 8.35 15.88 -1.28
C VAL A 39 6.86 16.19 -1.14
N ALA A 40 6.42 16.45 0.09
CA ALA A 40 5.03 16.82 0.36
C ALA A 40 4.74 18.23 -0.19
N GLY A 41 3.70 18.36 -1.01
CA GLY A 41 3.17 19.65 -1.40
C GLY A 41 2.42 20.31 -0.24
N LEU A 42 2.49 21.63 -0.12
CA LEU A 42 1.70 22.36 0.87
C LEU A 42 0.26 22.53 0.39
N ALA A 43 -0.69 22.11 1.23
CA ALA A 43 -2.12 22.29 1.02
C ALA A 43 -2.69 23.30 2.01
N ARG A 44 -3.87 23.86 1.71
CA ARG A 44 -4.63 24.59 2.73
C ARG A 44 -5.27 23.59 3.67
N LYS A 45 -5.36 23.95 4.95
CA LYS A 45 -6.04 23.13 5.96
C LYS A 45 -7.42 22.70 5.48
N ASP A 46 -7.72 21.41 5.64
CA ASP A 46 -9.00 20.78 5.29
C ASP A 46 -9.39 20.88 3.80
N SER A 47 -8.45 21.27 2.92
CA SER A 47 -8.74 21.46 1.48
C SER A 47 -8.54 20.21 0.63
N VAL A 48 -7.91 19.16 1.17
CA VAL A 48 -7.68 17.91 0.45
C VAL A 48 -8.91 17.02 0.59
N PRO A 49 -9.60 16.67 -0.51
CA PRO A 49 -10.75 15.79 -0.46
C PRO A 49 -10.37 14.39 0.04
N LEU A 50 -11.16 13.82 0.94
CA LEU A 50 -11.03 12.43 1.38
C LEU A 50 -11.60 11.48 0.32
N LYS A 51 -10.89 11.35 -0.80
CA LYS A 51 -11.25 10.52 -1.94
C LYS A 51 -10.02 9.88 -2.58
N ALA A 52 -10.17 8.65 -3.03
CA ALA A 52 -9.12 7.87 -3.67
C ALA A 52 -9.02 8.17 -5.18
N GLU A 53 -8.66 9.41 -5.53
CA GLU A 53 -8.57 9.87 -6.92
C GLU A 53 -7.48 10.93 -7.13
N LEU A 54 -6.93 11.00 -8.35
CA LEU A 54 -6.04 12.08 -8.79
C LEU A 54 -6.85 13.32 -9.19
N GLY A 55 -7.43 13.99 -8.21
CA GLY A 55 -8.11 15.27 -8.40
C GLY A 55 -7.16 16.48 -8.48
N GLU A 56 -7.75 17.68 -8.65
CA GLU A 56 -7.02 18.95 -8.79
C GLU A 56 -6.05 19.24 -7.64
N ALA A 57 -6.39 18.82 -6.41
CA ALA A 57 -5.56 18.98 -5.22
C ALA A 57 -4.14 18.39 -5.39
N TRP A 58 -3.99 17.33 -6.20
CA TRP A 58 -2.74 16.62 -6.42
C TRP A 58 -1.90 17.21 -7.57
N SER A 59 -2.41 18.19 -8.31
CA SER A 59 -1.75 18.77 -9.49
C SER A 59 -0.37 19.37 -9.21
N LYS A 60 -0.13 19.80 -7.97
CA LYS A 60 1.15 20.39 -7.51
C LYS A 60 2.00 19.42 -6.70
N ALA A 61 1.50 18.21 -6.42
CA ALA A 61 2.25 17.21 -5.68
C ALA A 61 3.24 16.50 -6.61
N GLN A 62 4.50 16.43 -6.18
CA GLN A 62 5.50 15.63 -6.89
C GLN A 62 5.10 14.15 -6.81
N CYS A 63 5.17 13.47 -7.96
CA CYS A 63 5.04 12.02 -8.03
C CYS A 63 6.41 11.36 -7.82
N LEU A 64 6.52 10.53 -6.80
CA LEU A 64 7.64 9.61 -6.62
C LEU A 64 7.20 8.20 -7.04
N THR A 65 7.78 7.69 -8.12
CA THR A 65 7.61 6.27 -8.50
C THR A 65 8.62 5.42 -7.75
N VAL A 66 8.13 4.52 -6.90
CA VAL A 66 8.95 3.63 -6.06
C VAL A 66 8.88 2.21 -6.60
N GLU A 67 10.02 1.61 -6.91
CA GLU A 67 10.10 0.20 -7.26
C GLU A 67 10.02 -0.69 -6.01
N VAL A 68 9.28 -1.80 -6.13
CA VAL A 68 9.18 -2.83 -5.09
C VAL A 68 9.79 -4.15 -5.57
N PHE A 69 10.41 -4.88 -4.65
CA PHE A 69 11.30 -6.00 -4.95
C PHE A 69 10.91 -7.25 -4.16
N LYS A 70 11.08 -8.42 -4.79
CA LYS A 70 11.15 -9.75 -4.16
C LYS A 70 12.49 -10.37 -4.57
N ASP A 71 13.27 -10.88 -3.62
CA ASP A 71 14.61 -11.44 -3.88
C ASP A 71 15.48 -10.58 -4.82
N ASP A 72 15.53 -9.27 -4.54
CA ASP A 72 16.22 -8.23 -5.32
C ASP A 72 15.73 -8.02 -6.77
N GLN A 73 14.67 -8.72 -7.20
CA GLN A 73 14.03 -8.52 -8.50
C GLN A 73 12.85 -7.57 -8.35
N SER A 74 12.81 -6.52 -9.19
CA SER A 74 11.66 -5.63 -9.22
C SER A 74 10.44 -6.40 -9.73
N THR A 75 9.36 -6.35 -8.97
CA THR A 75 8.10 -7.05 -9.28
C THR A 75 6.94 -6.08 -9.51
N GLY A 76 7.17 -4.79 -9.30
CA GLY A 76 6.15 -3.76 -9.48
C GLY A 76 6.65 -2.38 -9.09
N LYS A 77 5.74 -1.40 -9.24
CA LYS A 77 5.97 -0.01 -8.89
C LYS A 77 4.74 0.55 -8.17
N VAL A 78 4.97 1.46 -7.24
CA VAL A 78 3.94 2.28 -6.61
C VAL A 78 4.26 3.76 -6.86
N ASP A 79 3.31 4.48 -7.42
CA ASP A 79 3.37 5.92 -7.57
C ASP A 79 2.83 6.56 -6.29
N LEU A 80 3.65 7.39 -5.64
CA LEU A 80 3.33 8.09 -4.41
C LEU A 80 3.28 9.59 -4.63
N ARG A 81 2.29 10.25 -4.04
CA ARG A 81 2.19 11.70 -3.89
C ARG A 81 1.87 12.03 -2.44
N ALA A 82 2.40 13.14 -1.94
CA ALA A 82 2.12 13.60 -0.59
C ALA A 82 1.66 15.06 -0.56
N LEU A 83 0.73 15.36 0.32
CA LEU A 83 0.33 16.72 0.70
C LEU A 83 0.38 16.87 2.22
N PHE A 84 0.69 18.06 2.69
CA PHE A 84 0.63 18.42 4.10
C PHE A 84 -0.08 19.76 4.25
N ASP A 85 -1.07 19.82 5.13
CA ASP A 85 -1.92 21.01 5.31
C ASP A 85 -1.63 21.79 6.61
N GLY A 86 -0.58 21.40 7.32
CA GLY A 86 -0.23 21.93 8.65
C GLY A 86 -0.83 21.14 9.82
N SER A 87 -1.76 20.21 9.56
CA SER A 87 -2.39 19.37 10.59
C SER A 87 -2.54 17.91 10.16
N ASN A 88 -2.53 17.60 8.87
CA ASN A 88 -2.74 16.28 8.31
C ASN A 88 -1.68 15.98 7.25
N LEU A 89 -1.13 14.77 7.29
CA LEU A 89 -0.37 14.19 6.19
C LEU A 89 -1.32 13.35 5.34
N TYR A 90 -1.33 13.64 4.03
CA TYR A 90 -2.05 12.89 3.02
C TYR A 90 -1.05 12.19 2.13
N VAL A 91 -1.19 10.88 1.95
CA VAL A 91 -0.39 10.10 1.00
C VAL A 91 -1.31 9.38 0.03
N LEU A 92 -1.18 9.69 -1.26
CA LEU A 92 -1.88 8.99 -2.33
C LEU A 92 -0.92 7.98 -2.97
N ALA A 93 -1.29 6.70 -2.89
CA ALA A 93 -0.56 5.59 -3.48
C ALA A 93 -1.35 4.98 -4.63
N GLN A 94 -0.68 4.70 -5.75
CA GLN A 94 -1.28 4.04 -6.90
C GLN A 94 -0.37 2.94 -7.42
N TRP A 95 -0.92 1.76 -7.70
CA TRP A 95 -0.18 0.66 -8.31
C TRP A 95 -1.07 -0.15 -9.25
N ALA A 96 -0.43 -0.78 -10.23
CA ALA A 96 -1.11 -1.71 -11.12
C ALA A 96 -1.33 -3.06 -10.42
N ASP A 97 -2.51 -3.62 -10.58
CA ASP A 97 -2.96 -4.86 -10.00
C ASP A 97 -4.04 -5.44 -10.91
N THR A 98 -3.82 -6.60 -11.49
CA THR A 98 -4.77 -7.21 -12.44
C THR A 98 -5.74 -8.18 -11.79
N THR A 99 -5.62 -8.45 -10.49
CA THR A 99 -6.40 -9.48 -9.80
C THR A 99 -7.52 -8.88 -8.95
N ARG A 100 -7.30 -7.70 -8.34
CA ARG A 100 -8.21 -7.05 -7.39
C ARG A 100 -8.71 -8.03 -6.33
N SER A 101 -7.84 -8.38 -5.40
CA SER A 101 -8.16 -9.27 -4.29
C SER A 101 -8.67 -8.47 -3.08
N ASP A 102 -9.90 -7.96 -3.15
CA ASP A 102 -10.55 -7.22 -2.05
C ASP A 102 -11.43 -8.09 -1.14
N THR A 103 -11.32 -9.41 -1.27
CA THR A 103 -11.92 -10.40 -0.39
C THR A 103 -10.86 -11.35 0.15
N LYS A 104 -10.89 -11.65 1.45
CA LYS A 104 -9.95 -12.57 2.10
C LYS A 104 -10.66 -13.84 2.54
N LYS A 105 -10.25 -15.04 2.07
CA LYS A 105 -10.70 -16.35 2.60
C LYS A 105 -12.21 -16.38 2.95
N ALA A 106 -13.04 -15.87 2.05
CA ALA A 106 -14.47 -15.75 2.32
C ALA A 106 -15.07 -17.13 2.65
N TRP A 107 -16.17 -17.12 3.40
CA TRP A 107 -16.98 -18.32 3.56
C TRP A 107 -17.72 -18.60 2.28
N GLU A 108 -17.79 -19.86 1.89
CA GLU A 108 -18.59 -20.34 0.77
C GLU A 108 -19.41 -21.56 1.22
N PHE A 109 -20.71 -21.53 1.00
CA PHE A 109 -21.57 -22.66 1.26
C PHE A 109 -21.53 -23.60 0.06
N LYS A 110 -20.92 -24.77 0.27
CA LYS A 110 -20.70 -25.77 -0.78
C LYS A 110 -20.90 -27.17 -0.26
N ASP A 111 -21.55 -28.02 -1.05
CA ASP A 111 -21.83 -29.42 -0.73
C ASP A 111 -22.54 -29.56 0.65
N GLY A 112 -23.47 -28.65 0.95
CA GLY A 112 -24.24 -28.65 2.19
C GLY A 112 -23.48 -28.20 3.45
N LYS A 113 -22.30 -27.59 3.32
CA LYS A 113 -21.51 -27.09 4.46
C LYS A 113 -20.78 -25.79 4.15
N TRP A 114 -20.45 -25.03 5.18
CA TRP A 114 -19.56 -23.88 5.05
C TRP A 114 -18.11 -24.31 4.91
N THR A 115 -17.42 -23.72 3.94
CA THR A 115 -15.98 -23.88 3.73
C THR A 115 -15.31 -22.52 3.53
N ARG A 116 -13.97 -22.47 3.59
CA ARG A 116 -13.19 -21.25 3.34
C ARG A 116 -12.64 -21.26 1.94
N GLN A 117 -12.86 -20.18 1.21
CA GLN A 117 -12.16 -19.92 -0.05
C GLN A 117 -10.65 -19.80 0.19
N LYS A 118 -9.88 -20.08 -0.86
CA LYS A 118 -8.44 -19.84 -0.91
C LYS A 118 -8.17 -18.36 -1.21
N GLY A 119 -6.90 -17.95 -1.07
CA GLY A 119 -6.47 -16.58 -1.31
C GLY A 119 -6.33 -15.76 -0.02
N ASP A 120 -5.71 -14.61 -0.17
CA ASP A 120 -5.57 -13.56 0.81
C ASP A 120 -6.21 -12.27 0.26
N GLU A 121 -5.74 -11.10 0.66
CA GLU A 121 -6.21 -9.82 0.14
C GLU A 121 -5.04 -8.95 -0.35
N ASP A 122 -5.39 -7.93 -1.15
CA ASP A 122 -4.47 -6.88 -1.52
C ASP A 122 -4.22 -5.94 -0.35
N ARG A 123 -2.94 -5.59 -0.16
CA ARG A 123 -2.52 -4.76 0.96
C ARG A 123 -1.42 -3.80 0.53
N LEU A 124 -1.43 -2.65 1.18
CA LEU A 124 -0.38 -1.64 1.12
C LEU A 124 0.11 -1.44 2.55
N ALA A 125 1.41 -1.57 2.76
CA ALA A 125 2.03 -1.20 4.02
C ALA A 125 3.01 -0.04 3.81
N MET A 126 2.94 0.98 4.65
CA MET A 126 3.93 2.07 4.73
C MET A 126 4.53 2.06 6.13
N ALA A 127 5.83 1.81 6.20
CA ALA A 127 6.59 1.77 7.44
C ALA A 127 7.39 3.07 7.61
N TRP A 128 7.39 3.65 8.79
CA TRP A 128 8.03 4.91 9.15
C TRP A 128 9.06 4.70 10.26
N GLY A 129 10.32 5.05 9.99
CA GLY A 129 11.41 4.87 10.94
C GLY A 129 11.37 5.89 12.06
N LYS A 130 10.52 5.67 13.06
CA LYS A 130 10.33 6.56 14.21
C LYS A 130 11.59 6.73 15.05
N SER A 131 12.15 5.64 15.58
CA SER A 131 13.35 5.65 16.42
C SER A 131 14.34 4.52 16.13
N SER A 132 14.08 3.67 15.12
CA SER A 132 15.03 2.64 14.70
C SER A 132 16.10 3.23 13.76
N GLY A 133 17.36 3.14 14.19
CA GLY A 133 18.51 3.52 13.37
C GLY A 133 18.72 2.54 12.21
N ALA A 134 18.54 1.24 12.46
CA ALA A 134 18.61 0.19 11.46
C ALA A 134 17.58 0.40 10.34
N PHE A 135 16.36 0.80 10.67
CA PHE A 135 15.37 1.19 9.66
C PHE A 135 15.81 2.44 8.90
N SER A 136 16.33 3.45 9.59
CA SER A 136 16.81 4.69 8.96
C SER A 136 17.98 4.46 8.00
N GLU A 137 18.72 3.37 8.14
CA GLU A 137 19.80 2.96 7.24
C GLU A 137 19.32 2.02 6.11
N LYS A 138 18.44 1.08 6.41
CA LYS A 138 18.14 -0.08 5.54
C LYS A 138 16.68 -0.17 5.09
N GLY A 139 15.81 0.73 5.53
CA GLY A 139 14.37 0.68 5.31
C GLY A 139 13.75 -0.58 5.90
N CYS A 140 12.83 -1.22 5.18
CA CYS A 140 12.18 -2.47 5.61
C CYS A 140 13.18 -3.53 6.09
N LEU A 141 14.33 -3.69 5.40
CA LEU A 141 15.34 -4.69 5.76
C LEU A 141 15.98 -4.43 7.14
N GLY A 142 15.93 -3.20 7.64
CA GLY A 142 16.40 -2.86 8.98
C GLY A 142 15.53 -3.45 10.10
N ALA A 143 14.28 -3.80 9.79
CA ALA A 143 13.35 -4.45 10.72
C ALA A 143 13.02 -5.89 10.31
N CYS A 144 13.61 -6.43 9.23
CA CYS A 144 13.45 -7.81 8.82
C CYS A 144 14.47 -8.71 9.53
N HIS A 145 14.03 -9.66 10.36
CA HIS A 145 14.90 -10.71 10.88
C HIS A 145 14.72 -12.01 10.11
N THR A 146 15.82 -12.51 9.54
CA THR A 146 15.89 -13.73 8.73
C THR A 146 16.01 -15.00 9.59
N GLY A 147 15.61 -16.15 9.05
CA GLY A 147 15.60 -17.47 9.72
C GLY A 147 14.38 -18.31 9.31
N ASP A 148 14.21 -19.50 9.89
CA ASP A 148 13.11 -20.45 9.54
C ASP A 148 11.70 -19.91 9.84
N GLN A 149 11.61 -18.86 10.65
CA GLN A 149 10.38 -18.13 10.98
C GLN A 149 10.69 -16.63 11.01
N PRO A 150 10.82 -15.98 9.83
CA PRO A 150 11.21 -14.59 9.78
C PRO A 150 10.14 -13.73 10.45
N LYS A 151 10.55 -12.86 11.36
CA LYS A 151 9.66 -11.93 12.08
C LYS A 151 10.15 -10.51 11.88
N MET A 152 9.20 -9.61 11.63
CA MET A 152 9.49 -8.18 11.68
C MET A 152 9.67 -7.78 13.15
N LYS A 153 10.84 -7.24 13.48
CA LYS A 153 11.18 -6.67 14.79
C LYS A 153 12.34 -5.69 14.61
N CYS A 154 12.47 -4.72 15.51
CA CYS A 154 13.64 -3.85 15.53
C CYS A 154 14.83 -4.58 16.17
N PRO A 155 16.06 -4.38 15.68
CA PRO A 155 17.24 -4.89 16.38
C PRO A 155 17.53 -4.10 17.66
N GLU A 156 17.15 -2.82 17.72
CA GLU A 156 17.36 -1.98 18.90
C GLU A 156 16.23 -2.15 19.92
N GLU A 157 16.56 -2.27 21.22
CA GLU A 157 15.57 -2.42 22.29
C GLU A 157 14.55 -1.28 22.33
N SER A 158 15.02 -0.04 22.13
CA SER A 158 14.20 1.19 22.05
C SER A 158 13.79 1.57 20.62
N GLY A 159 14.11 0.72 19.65
CA GLY A 159 13.77 0.94 18.24
C GLY A 159 12.29 0.77 18.00
N VAL A 160 11.68 1.79 17.39
CA VAL A 160 10.27 1.78 16.99
C VAL A 160 10.15 2.11 15.52
N VAL A 161 9.33 1.35 14.81
CA VAL A 161 8.85 1.64 13.46
C VAL A 161 7.32 1.66 13.51
N ASP A 162 6.75 2.78 13.10
CA ASP A 162 5.32 2.99 12.93
C ASP A 162 4.91 2.39 11.57
N LEU A 163 3.81 1.63 11.50
CA LEU A 163 3.44 0.80 10.36
C LEU A 163 1.95 0.97 10.01
N TRP A 164 1.71 1.78 9.00
CA TRP A 164 0.39 1.91 8.41
C TRP A 164 0.14 0.73 7.48
N HIS A 165 -0.87 -0.08 7.76
CA HIS A 165 -1.14 -1.29 7.01
C HIS A 165 -2.58 -1.34 6.52
N TRP A 166 -2.80 -0.77 5.33
CA TRP A 166 -4.06 -0.83 4.61
C TRP A 166 -4.30 -2.23 4.06
N LYS A 167 -5.52 -2.73 4.26
CA LYS A 167 -5.92 -4.08 3.90
C LYS A 167 -7.29 -4.02 3.24
N ALA A 168 -7.39 -4.47 1.99
CA ALA A 168 -8.58 -4.26 1.18
C ALA A 168 -9.86 -4.82 1.86
N ALA A 169 -9.83 -6.10 2.27
CA ALA A 169 -10.97 -6.77 2.91
C ALA A 169 -11.08 -6.46 4.41
N ARG A 170 -9.99 -6.02 5.05
CA ARG A 170 -9.89 -5.80 6.50
C ARG A 170 -9.72 -4.32 6.85
N GLY A 171 -10.79 -3.56 6.71
CA GLY A 171 -10.89 -2.15 7.08
C GLY A 171 -10.79 -1.18 5.91
N GLY A 172 -10.05 -1.54 4.85
CA GLY A 172 -9.83 -0.69 3.69
C GLY A 172 -11.12 -0.27 2.97
N GLN A 173 -12.03 -1.22 2.74
CA GLN A 173 -13.36 -0.94 2.18
C GLN A 173 -14.29 -0.14 3.12
N ALA A 174 -13.98 -0.06 4.43
CA ALA A 174 -14.72 0.76 5.40
C ALA A 174 -14.03 2.10 5.71
N GLY A 175 -12.97 2.44 4.98
CA GLY A 175 -12.28 3.72 5.11
C GLY A 175 -11.19 3.77 6.18
N TRP A 176 -10.63 2.61 6.55
CA TRP A 176 -9.64 2.50 7.63
C TRP A 176 -8.34 1.87 7.15
N CYS A 177 -7.22 2.38 7.68
CA CYS A 177 -5.93 1.74 7.63
C CYS A 177 -5.57 1.32 9.06
N ASP A 178 -5.13 0.08 9.22
CA ASP A 178 -4.78 -0.45 10.53
C ASP A 178 -3.43 0.15 10.95
N ASP A 179 -3.40 0.85 12.09
CA ASP A 179 -2.15 1.35 12.66
C ASP A 179 -1.48 0.30 13.54
N GLN A 180 -0.19 0.15 13.34
CA GLN A 180 0.61 -0.94 13.89
C GLN A 180 2.00 -0.45 14.21
N VAL A 181 2.66 -1.20 15.09
CA VAL A 181 4.00 -0.88 15.53
C VAL A 181 4.94 -2.08 15.43
N ILE A 182 6.20 -1.82 15.11
CA ILE A 182 7.28 -2.79 15.17
C ILE A 182 8.24 -2.36 16.28
N HIS A 183 8.39 -3.25 17.26
CA HIS A 183 9.33 -3.10 18.37
C HIS A 183 10.40 -4.19 18.33
N SER A 184 11.29 -4.18 19.32
CA SER A 184 12.37 -5.16 19.49
C SER A 184 11.91 -6.61 19.67
N GLU A 185 10.73 -6.82 20.24
CA GLU A 185 10.19 -8.16 20.45
C GLU A 185 9.48 -8.71 19.21
N LYS A 186 8.64 -7.88 18.58
CA LYS A 186 7.75 -8.26 17.48
C LYS A 186 7.11 -7.03 16.82
N ARG A 187 6.54 -7.25 15.64
CA ARG A 187 5.41 -6.47 15.12
C ARG A 187 4.16 -6.75 15.96
N GLY A 188 3.48 -5.69 16.36
CA GLY A 188 2.21 -5.67 17.09
C GLY A 188 1.16 -4.83 16.37
N ASP A 189 0.01 -4.71 17.03
CA ASP A 189 -1.00 -3.72 16.69
C ASP A 189 -0.96 -2.63 17.75
N ASP A 190 -1.33 -1.42 17.38
CA ASP A 190 -1.40 -0.31 18.33
C ASP A 190 -2.60 -0.47 19.26
N LYS A 191 -2.58 0.30 20.35
CA LYS A 191 -3.63 0.19 21.37
C LYS A 191 -4.96 0.63 20.78
N GLY A 192 -5.98 -0.21 20.96
CA GLY A 192 -7.34 0.08 20.55
C GLY A 192 -7.99 -1.07 19.77
N GLN A 193 -9.27 -0.88 19.47
CA GLN A 193 -10.06 -1.83 18.70
C GLN A 193 -9.70 -1.75 17.20
N SER A 194 -9.60 -2.91 16.52
CA SER A 194 -9.41 -2.92 15.06
C SER A 194 -10.69 -2.64 14.29
N ALA A 195 -10.53 -2.21 13.03
CA ALA A 195 -11.62 -1.94 12.10
C ALA A 195 -12.38 -3.21 11.63
N TYR A 196 -12.04 -4.38 12.19
CA TYR A 196 -12.65 -5.65 11.83
C TYR A 196 -12.63 -6.66 12.97
N ARG A 197 -13.46 -7.70 12.84
CA ARG A 197 -13.39 -8.93 13.65
C ARG A 197 -13.61 -10.14 12.76
N ALA A 198 -13.07 -11.29 13.15
CA ALA A 198 -13.33 -12.52 12.40
C ALA A 198 -14.84 -12.81 12.38
N ASN A 199 -15.39 -13.08 11.19
CA ASN A 199 -16.74 -13.59 11.04
C ASN A 199 -16.70 -15.09 11.33
N VAL A 200 -16.80 -15.46 12.60
CA VAL A 200 -16.86 -16.84 13.06
C VAL A 200 -17.98 -16.96 14.09
N SER A 201 -18.62 -18.12 14.15
CA SER A 201 -19.59 -18.41 15.20
C SER A 201 -18.88 -18.55 16.55
N ALA A 202 -19.50 -18.03 17.60
CA ALA A 202 -19.01 -18.22 18.97
C ALA A 202 -19.13 -19.69 19.43
N ALA A 203 -20.06 -20.45 18.84
CA ALA A 203 -20.29 -21.86 19.16
C ALA A 203 -19.35 -22.79 18.39
N ASP A 204 -18.95 -22.43 17.16
CA ASP A 204 -18.00 -23.17 16.34
C ASP A 204 -17.22 -22.23 15.42
N ALA A 205 -15.91 -22.10 15.66
CA ALA A 205 -15.04 -21.24 14.87
C ALA A 205 -14.89 -21.69 13.40
N ASN A 206 -15.36 -22.89 13.05
CA ASN A 206 -15.39 -23.41 11.68
C ASN A 206 -16.67 -23.03 10.91
N LEU A 207 -17.57 -22.26 11.52
CA LEU A 207 -18.78 -21.75 10.88
C LEU A 207 -18.79 -20.21 10.86
N PRO A 208 -19.42 -19.56 9.87
CA PRO A 208 -19.69 -18.13 9.93
C PRO A 208 -20.63 -17.82 11.10
N GLY A 209 -20.41 -16.66 11.74
CA GLY A 209 -21.24 -16.20 12.85
C GLY A 209 -22.29 -15.17 12.44
N TRP A 210 -22.04 -14.46 11.34
CA TRP A 210 -22.79 -13.29 10.92
C TRP A 210 -23.08 -13.33 9.43
N ARG A 211 -24.27 -12.87 9.07
CA ARG A 211 -24.75 -12.66 7.70
C ARG A 211 -25.28 -11.24 7.56
N TRP A 212 -25.43 -10.77 6.33
CA TRP A 212 -26.20 -9.54 6.09
C TRP A 212 -27.62 -9.68 6.62
N SER A 213 -28.11 -8.61 7.24
CA SER A 213 -29.53 -8.45 7.54
C SER A 213 -30.35 -8.48 6.24
N ASP A 214 -31.61 -8.89 6.32
CA ASP A 214 -32.47 -9.02 5.12
C ASP A 214 -32.75 -7.67 4.44
N LYS A 215 -32.52 -6.57 5.14
CA LYS A 215 -32.68 -5.19 4.65
C LYS A 215 -31.36 -4.54 4.22
N ALA A 216 -30.22 -5.21 4.40
CA ALA A 216 -28.94 -4.63 4.08
C ALA A 216 -28.73 -4.52 2.56
N ASP A 217 -28.07 -3.44 2.17
CA ASP A 217 -27.45 -3.36 0.84
C ASP A 217 -26.26 -4.33 0.79
N ARG A 218 -26.42 -5.42 0.04
CA ARG A 218 -25.39 -6.45 -0.15
C ARG A 218 -24.32 -6.05 -1.16
N THR A 219 -24.44 -4.88 -1.79
CA THR A 219 -23.37 -4.31 -2.62
C THR A 219 -22.29 -3.62 -1.79
N GLY A 220 -22.57 -3.34 -0.51
CA GLY A 220 -21.63 -2.81 0.46
C GLY A 220 -20.85 -3.89 1.22
N VAL A 221 -20.07 -3.44 2.21
CA VAL A 221 -19.30 -4.32 3.10
C VAL A 221 -20.18 -5.03 4.13
N LEU A 222 -19.73 -6.18 4.65
CA LEU A 222 -20.33 -6.79 5.83
C LEU A 222 -19.85 -6.04 7.08
N SER A 223 -20.69 -5.23 7.72
CA SER A 223 -20.34 -4.39 8.87
C SER A 223 -21.29 -4.58 10.06
N GLU A 224 -20.85 -4.20 11.27
CA GLU A 224 -21.68 -4.29 12.49
C GLU A 224 -23.04 -3.58 12.34
N ASP A 225 -23.13 -2.56 11.49
CA ASP A 225 -24.37 -1.80 11.23
C ASP A 225 -25.38 -2.56 10.35
N ASN A 226 -24.95 -3.59 9.61
CA ASN A 226 -25.78 -4.26 8.62
C ASN A 226 -25.84 -5.78 8.74
N VAL A 227 -25.26 -6.36 9.79
CA VAL A 227 -25.27 -7.80 10.05
C VAL A 227 -26.31 -8.23 11.07
N VAL A 228 -26.70 -9.50 10.98
CA VAL A 228 -27.39 -10.25 12.03
C VAL A 228 -26.67 -11.57 12.27
N ALA A 229 -26.84 -12.13 13.47
CA ALA A 229 -26.28 -13.44 13.79
C ALA A 229 -26.90 -14.52 12.89
N ILE A 230 -26.11 -15.52 12.53
CA ILE A 230 -26.64 -16.73 11.89
C ILE A 230 -27.31 -17.59 12.97
N ASP A 231 -28.60 -17.85 12.79
CA ASP A 231 -29.43 -18.69 13.64
C ASP A 231 -29.88 -19.96 12.89
N GLY A 232 -30.69 -20.79 13.55
CA GLY A 232 -31.19 -22.05 12.97
C GLY A 232 -32.17 -21.89 11.82
N ASP A 233 -32.73 -20.70 11.62
CA ASP A 233 -33.67 -20.40 10.54
C ASP A 233 -32.94 -20.01 9.25
N TYR A 234 -31.67 -19.63 9.34
CA TYR A 234 -30.85 -19.32 8.18
C TYR A 234 -30.55 -20.56 7.35
N LYS A 235 -31.08 -20.57 6.12
CA LYS A 235 -30.87 -21.64 5.12
C LYS A 235 -30.02 -21.08 3.98
N PRO A 236 -28.69 -21.24 4.02
CA PRO A 236 -27.84 -20.81 2.92
C PRO A 236 -28.12 -21.64 1.66
N ALA A 237 -27.98 -21.00 0.50
CA ALA A 237 -28.01 -21.66 -0.79
C ALA A 237 -26.61 -22.10 -1.22
N GLU A 238 -26.54 -23.13 -2.07
CA GLU A 238 -25.29 -23.55 -2.70
C GLU A 238 -24.66 -22.37 -3.47
N GLY A 239 -23.39 -22.07 -3.17
CA GLY A 239 -22.66 -20.93 -3.73
C GLY A 239 -22.83 -19.62 -2.94
N ASP A 240 -23.57 -19.60 -1.82
CA ASP A 240 -23.64 -18.40 -0.96
C ASP A 240 -22.24 -18.06 -0.42
N VAL A 241 -21.89 -16.77 -0.48
CA VAL A 241 -20.60 -16.25 0.00
C VAL A 241 -20.81 -15.24 1.12
N LEU A 242 -20.06 -15.39 2.22
CA LEU A 242 -20.00 -14.40 3.31
C LEU A 242 -18.56 -13.95 3.56
N PRO A 243 -18.30 -12.64 3.74
CA PRO A 243 -16.98 -12.15 4.11
C PRO A 243 -16.45 -12.83 5.36
N SER A 244 -15.14 -13.06 5.38
CA SER A 244 -14.44 -13.68 6.51
C SER A 244 -14.32 -12.80 7.73
N HIS A 245 -14.61 -11.51 7.58
CA HIS A 245 -14.55 -10.50 8.62
C HIS A 245 -15.81 -9.65 8.59
N VAL A 246 -16.23 -9.22 9.78
CA VAL A 246 -17.23 -8.16 9.95
C VAL A 246 -16.46 -6.88 10.23
N LEU A 247 -16.71 -5.83 9.44
CA LEU A 247 -16.10 -4.52 9.63
C LEU A 247 -16.81 -3.75 10.75
N ARG A 248 -16.05 -2.92 11.45
CA ARG A 248 -16.53 -2.13 12.59
C ARG A 248 -15.71 -0.86 12.72
N THR A 249 -16.21 0.09 13.51
CA THR A 249 -15.47 1.31 13.83
C THR A 249 -14.30 0.98 14.77
N PRO A 250 -13.04 1.26 14.41
CA PRO A 250 -11.90 1.16 15.31
C PRO A 250 -11.83 2.35 16.27
N ASP A 251 -10.99 2.22 17.30
CA ASP A 251 -10.71 3.27 18.28
C ASP A 251 -9.23 3.23 18.71
N GLY A 252 -8.84 4.22 19.54
CA GLY A 252 -7.48 4.35 20.05
C GLY A 252 -6.44 4.69 18.99
N SER A 253 -5.17 4.46 19.32
CA SER A 253 -4.02 4.65 18.42
C SER A 253 -4.16 3.85 17.13
N ARG A 254 -4.72 2.65 17.24
CA ARG A 254 -5.00 1.77 16.09
C ARG A 254 -5.90 2.39 15.01
N ALA A 255 -6.63 3.47 15.34
CA ALA A 255 -7.58 4.17 14.48
C ALA A 255 -7.03 5.49 13.89
N ASP A 256 -5.74 5.80 14.07
CA ASP A 256 -5.18 7.11 13.72
C ASP A 256 -5.11 7.37 12.21
N VAL A 257 -5.03 6.29 11.41
CA VAL A 257 -4.94 6.39 9.95
C VAL A 257 -6.27 6.09 9.28
N ARG A 258 -6.83 7.11 8.63
CA ARG A 258 -7.97 6.95 7.71
C ARG A 258 -7.48 6.52 6.34
N ALA A 259 -8.35 5.81 5.64
CA ALA A 259 -8.10 5.44 4.25
C ALA A 259 -9.31 5.76 3.36
N CYS A 260 -9.05 6.02 2.09
CA CYS A 260 -10.02 5.86 1.03
C CYS A 260 -9.38 4.99 -0.05
N ALA A 261 -10.13 4.08 -0.65
CA ALA A 261 -9.60 3.23 -1.71
C ALA A 261 -10.56 3.17 -2.90
N SER A 262 -10.00 3.07 -4.10
CA SER A 262 -10.74 2.79 -5.32
C SER A 262 -9.93 1.84 -6.19
N TYR A 263 -10.63 1.06 -7.01
CA TYR A 263 -10.02 0.21 -8.01
C TYR A 263 -10.68 0.46 -9.37
N ALA A 264 -9.89 0.88 -10.34
CA ALA A 264 -10.33 1.14 -11.70
C ALA A 264 -9.19 0.87 -12.68
N ASP A 265 -9.51 0.39 -13.89
CA ASP A 265 -8.56 0.20 -14.98
C ASP A 265 -7.31 -0.62 -14.61
N GLY A 266 -7.49 -1.67 -13.82
CA GLY A 266 -6.38 -2.53 -13.40
C GLY A 266 -5.45 -1.89 -12.37
N LYS A 267 -5.92 -0.91 -11.60
CA LYS A 267 -5.12 -0.16 -10.63
C LYS A 267 -5.87 0.08 -9.33
N TRP A 268 -5.15 -0.10 -8.23
CA TRP A 268 -5.55 0.46 -6.95
C TRP A 268 -5.14 1.93 -6.87
N THR A 269 -6.01 2.75 -6.28
CA THR A 269 -5.68 4.05 -5.73
C THR A 269 -6.06 4.04 -4.26
N VAL A 270 -5.11 4.33 -3.38
CA VAL A 270 -5.32 4.37 -1.92
C VAL A 270 -4.83 5.71 -1.39
N LEU A 271 -5.74 6.46 -0.77
CA LEU A 271 -5.42 7.65 0.02
C LEU A 271 -5.29 7.23 1.47
N LEU A 272 -4.15 7.50 2.09
CA LEU A 272 -3.93 7.40 3.54
C LEU A 272 -3.88 8.80 4.13
N VAL A 273 -4.55 9.01 5.26
CA VAL A 273 -4.59 10.29 5.95
C VAL A 273 -4.36 10.08 7.44
N ARG A 274 -3.35 10.75 7.99
CA ARG A 274 -3.11 10.80 9.44
C ARG A 274 -3.04 12.24 9.91
N ALA A 275 -3.80 12.54 10.95
CA ALA A 275 -3.74 13.82 11.63
C ALA A 275 -2.55 13.89 12.60
N ASP A 276 -1.94 15.05 12.78
CA ASP A 276 -0.94 15.29 13.81
C ASP A 276 -1.58 15.22 15.21
N GLY A 277 -2.83 15.65 15.33
CA GLY A 277 -3.60 15.60 16.58
C GLY A 277 -3.97 14.19 17.06
N THR A 278 -3.81 13.17 16.23
CA THR A 278 -4.04 11.77 16.62
C THR A 278 -2.76 11.09 17.10
N THR A 279 -1.61 11.76 17.07
CA THR A 279 -0.30 11.10 17.27
C THR A 279 -0.09 10.57 18.69
N HIS A 280 0.11 9.25 18.82
CA HIS A 280 0.49 8.57 20.06
C HIS A 280 2.01 8.34 20.17
N ASP A 281 2.48 7.68 21.23
CA ASP A 281 3.91 7.46 21.49
C ASP A 281 4.55 6.39 20.59
N ASP A 282 3.72 5.58 19.96
CA ASP A 282 4.02 4.58 18.94
C ASP A 282 4.26 5.20 17.56
N ASP A 283 3.78 6.43 17.35
CA ASP A 283 3.75 7.08 16.04
C ASP A 283 4.97 7.96 15.76
N PHE A 284 5.40 8.03 14.50
CA PHE A 284 6.35 9.05 14.11
C PHE A 284 5.69 10.44 14.21
N ARG A 285 6.41 11.44 14.72
CA ARG A 285 5.83 12.79 14.90
C ARG A 285 5.79 13.53 13.55
N LEU A 286 4.63 14.07 13.17
CA LEU A 286 4.52 14.92 11.98
C LEU A 286 5.17 16.28 12.23
N GLY A 287 5.62 16.91 11.16
CA GLY A 287 6.19 18.25 11.21
C GLY A 287 7.08 18.52 10.01
N VAL A 288 7.59 19.74 9.92
CA VAL A 288 8.61 20.08 8.94
C VAL A 288 9.85 19.25 9.20
N GLY A 289 10.36 18.57 8.17
CA GLY A 289 11.51 17.71 8.35
C GLY A 289 11.63 16.63 7.29
N ARG A 290 12.46 15.63 7.61
CA ARG A 290 12.77 14.51 6.75
C ARG A 290 12.62 13.20 7.51
N PHE A 291 11.80 12.30 6.99
CA PHE A 291 11.36 11.10 7.70
C PHE A 291 11.62 9.85 6.85
N PRO A 292 12.34 8.84 7.36
CA PRO A 292 12.62 7.62 6.61
C PRO A 292 11.35 6.79 6.51
N PHE A 293 11.07 6.28 5.31
CA PHE A 293 9.96 5.35 5.09
C PHE A 293 10.29 4.26 4.07
N ALA A 294 9.48 3.21 4.07
CA ALA A 294 9.51 2.18 3.05
C ALA A 294 8.08 1.65 2.81
N VAL A 295 7.86 1.06 1.63
CA VAL A 295 6.54 0.61 1.19
C VAL A 295 6.57 -0.87 0.84
N ALA A 296 5.51 -1.59 1.13
CA ALA A 296 5.30 -2.95 0.66
C ALA A 296 3.92 -3.13 0.02
N LEU A 297 3.88 -3.93 -1.05
CA LEU A 297 2.68 -4.37 -1.74
C LEU A 297 2.49 -5.88 -1.58
N PHE A 298 1.24 -6.25 -1.31
CA PHE A 298 0.79 -7.63 -1.20
C PHE A 298 -0.31 -7.80 -2.25
N ASP A 299 -0.13 -8.71 -3.18
CA ASP A 299 -1.12 -9.10 -4.20
C ASP A 299 -1.60 -10.50 -3.82
N ASN A 300 -2.77 -10.57 -3.18
CA ASN A 300 -3.39 -11.83 -2.76
C ASN A 300 -2.51 -12.79 -1.93
N THR A 301 -1.50 -12.29 -1.21
CA THR A 301 -0.53 -13.14 -0.49
C THR A 301 -0.71 -13.13 1.02
N GLY A 302 -0.32 -14.22 1.68
CA GLY A 302 -0.44 -14.41 3.12
C GLY A 302 0.88 -14.25 3.87
N ALA A 303 0.88 -14.53 5.17
CA ALA A 303 2.10 -14.55 6.00
C ALA A 303 2.70 -15.96 6.14
N VAL A 304 2.25 -16.93 5.33
CA VAL A 304 2.45 -18.36 5.59
C VAL A 304 3.84 -18.84 5.14
N THR A 305 4.45 -18.20 4.15
CA THR A 305 5.84 -18.45 3.77
C THR A 305 6.58 -17.12 3.62
N GLY A 306 7.82 -17.06 4.11
CA GLY A 306 8.63 -15.83 4.10
C GLY A 306 8.74 -15.23 2.69
N ASP A 307 8.66 -13.90 2.60
CA ASP A 307 8.84 -13.09 1.38
C ASP A 307 7.82 -13.23 0.22
N GLU A 308 6.56 -13.51 0.53
CA GLU A 308 5.48 -13.43 -0.49
C GLU A 308 5.12 -11.99 -0.94
N HIS A 309 5.68 -10.94 -0.34
CA HIS A 309 5.33 -9.54 -0.63
C HIS A 309 6.49 -8.74 -1.19
N ALA A 310 6.18 -7.79 -2.07
CA ALA A 310 7.18 -6.94 -2.68
C ALA A 310 7.43 -5.71 -1.80
N LYS A 311 8.69 -5.36 -1.56
CA LYS A 311 9.09 -4.26 -0.65
C LYS A 311 10.03 -3.28 -1.33
N SER A 312 9.91 -2.00 -1.01
CA SER A 312 10.79 -0.97 -1.53
C SER A 312 12.12 -0.97 -0.80
N LYS A 313 13.12 -0.37 -1.43
CA LYS A 313 14.28 0.14 -0.71
C LYS A 313 13.91 1.41 0.09
N LEU A 314 14.78 1.85 0.99
CA LEU A 314 14.56 3.05 1.82
C LEU A 314 14.24 4.29 0.97
N CYS A 315 13.20 5.03 1.39
CA CYS A 315 12.76 6.31 0.83
C CYS A 315 12.69 7.35 1.96
N TRP A 316 12.48 8.62 1.59
CA TRP A 316 12.42 9.73 2.53
C TRP A 316 11.24 10.63 2.22
N LEU A 317 10.37 10.87 3.20
CA LEU A 317 9.36 11.91 3.13
C LEU A 317 10.02 13.23 3.51
N VAL A 318 9.84 14.25 2.69
CA VAL A 318 10.29 15.62 2.97
C VAL A 318 9.07 16.51 3.10
N ILE A 319 8.85 17.06 4.29
CA ILE A 319 7.84 18.09 4.54
C ILE A 319 8.59 19.44 4.56
N PRO A 320 8.43 20.29 3.53
CA PRO A 320 9.15 21.55 3.44
C PRO A 320 8.70 22.55 4.51
N LYS A 321 9.55 23.55 4.76
CA LYS A 321 9.23 24.73 5.58
C LYS A 321 8.14 25.59 4.94
#